data_AF-A0A944JZH1-F1
#
_entry.id   AF-A0A944JZH1-F1
#
_cell.length_a   1.000
_cell.length_b   1.000
_cell.length_c   1.000
_cell.angle_alpha   90.00
_cell.angle_beta   90.00
_cell.angle_gamma   90.00
#
_symmetry.space_group_name_H-M   'P 1'
#
loop_
_entity.id
_entity.type
_entity.pdbx_description
1 polymer ?
#
loop_
_entity_poly.entity_id
_entity_poly.type
_entity_poly.pdbx_seq_one_letter_code
_entity_poly.pdbx_strand_id
1 'polypeptide(L)'
;MFATTDRTQEVSSAAAIEETCYELGSAMGVAILGSTAAALYRGNLPVLDLDGPSAAAARDSVGEAAHTAERLGGAVGQALIDTASHAYTLAITPAFLLAAALAVAAAATTWALIPRDLQPTENH
;
A
#
# COMPACT_ATOMS: atom_id res chain seq x y z
N MET A 1 -25.77 -3.67 -39.35
CA MET A 1 -25.80 -4.75 -38.34
C MET A 1 -24.43 -5.40 -38.10
N PHE A 2 -23.48 -5.43 -39.06
CA PHE A 2 -22.16 -6.03 -38.85
C PHE A 2 -21.13 -5.14 -38.12
N ALA A 3 -21.21 -3.80 -38.22
CA ALA A 3 -20.22 -2.89 -37.64
C ALA A 3 -20.32 -2.69 -36.11
N THR A 4 -21.46 -3.01 -35.49
CA THR A 4 -21.65 -2.85 -34.04
C THR A 4 -21.08 -4.03 -33.24
N THR A 5 -20.98 -5.23 -33.82
CA THR A 5 -20.46 -6.41 -33.10
C THR A 5 -18.95 -6.32 -32.87
N ASP A 6 -18.21 -5.72 -33.81
CA ASP A 6 -16.75 -5.56 -33.76
C ASP A 6 -16.34 -4.59 -32.64
N ARG A 7 -16.97 -3.41 -32.59
CA ARG A 7 -16.79 -2.41 -31.53
C ARG A 7 -17.12 -2.94 -30.13
N THR A 8 -18.20 -3.71 -29.99
CA THR A 8 -18.58 -4.29 -28.69
C THR A 8 -17.56 -5.33 -28.23
N GLN A 9 -16.99 -6.10 -29.15
CA GLN A 9 -15.97 -7.09 -28.82
C GLN A 9 -14.65 -6.41 -28.40
N GLU A 10 -14.23 -5.35 -29.07
CA GLU A 10 -13.06 -4.54 -28.69
C GLU A 10 -13.25 -3.88 -27.31
N VAL A 11 -14.41 -3.26 -27.05
CA VAL A 11 -14.73 -2.63 -25.75
C VAL A 11 -14.80 -3.67 -24.63
N SER A 12 -15.37 -4.84 -24.90
CA SER A 12 -15.42 -5.96 -23.94
C SER A 12 -14.03 -6.50 -23.62
N SER A 13 -13.18 -6.68 -24.65
CA SER A 13 -11.80 -7.12 -24.45
C SER A 13 -10.98 -6.10 -23.66
N ALA A 14 -11.19 -4.80 -23.89
CA ALA A 14 -10.54 -3.74 -23.15
C ALA A 14 -10.99 -3.73 -21.68
N ALA A 15 -12.28 -3.88 -21.40
CA ALA A 15 -12.82 -3.93 -20.04
C ALA A 15 -12.27 -5.11 -19.22
N ALA A 16 -12.13 -6.30 -19.82
CA ALA A 16 -11.54 -7.45 -19.14
C ALA A 16 -10.06 -7.23 -18.75
N ILE A 17 -9.31 -6.52 -19.60
CA ILE A 17 -7.92 -6.14 -19.30
C ILE A 17 -7.90 -5.10 -18.17
N GLU A 18 -8.79 -4.12 -18.19
CA GLU A 18 -8.88 -3.10 -17.14
C GLU A 18 -9.16 -3.72 -15.77
N GLU A 19 -10.12 -4.66 -15.69
CA GLU A 19 -10.44 -5.37 -14.45
C GLU A 19 -9.19 -6.09 -13.90
N THR A 20 -8.48 -6.81 -14.76
CA THR A 20 -7.24 -7.51 -14.38
C THR A 20 -6.17 -6.53 -13.92
N CYS A 21 -6.02 -5.39 -14.60
CA CYS A 21 -5.09 -4.34 -14.22
C CYS A 21 -5.46 -3.71 -12.87
N TYR A 22 -6.75 -3.55 -12.58
CA TYR A 22 -7.23 -2.99 -11.32
C TYR A 22 -6.98 -3.95 -10.15
N GLU A 23 -7.35 -5.22 -10.31
CA GLU A 23 -7.08 -6.28 -9.33
C GLU A 23 -5.58 -6.41 -9.08
N LEU A 24 -4.77 -6.52 -10.14
CA LEU A 24 -3.32 -6.64 -10.03
C LEU A 24 -2.69 -5.38 -9.40
N GLY A 25 -3.11 -4.20 -9.84
CA GLY A 25 -2.61 -2.93 -9.33
C GLY A 25 -2.91 -2.75 -7.85
N SER A 26 -4.12 -3.11 -7.42
CA SER A 26 -4.52 -3.05 -6.01
C SER A 26 -3.70 -4.02 -5.15
N ALA A 27 -3.56 -5.28 -5.58
CA ALA A 27 -2.77 -6.29 -4.87
C ALA A 27 -1.29 -5.89 -4.77
N MET A 28 -0.71 -5.41 -5.87
CA MET A 28 0.68 -4.96 -5.92
C MET A 28 0.89 -3.71 -5.05
N GLY A 29 -0.04 -2.76 -5.05
CA GLY A 29 0.02 -1.57 -4.21
C GLY A 29 0.05 -1.92 -2.72
N VAL A 30 -0.87 -2.79 -2.29
CA VAL A 30 -0.89 -3.30 -0.91
C VAL A 30 0.41 -4.01 -0.56
N ALA A 31 0.91 -4.87 -1.45
CA ALA A 31 2.14 -5.63 -1.22
C ALA A 31 3.37 -4.73 -1.12
N ILE A 32 3.57 -3.80 -2.04
CA ILE A 32 4.75 -2.92 -2.07
C ILE A 32 4.72 -1.95 -0.87
N LEU A 33 3.59 -1.28 -0.64
CA LEU A 33 3.49 -0.29 0.43
C LEU A 33 3.54 -0.97 1.81
N GLY A 34 2.82 -2.08 1.97
CA GLY A 34 2.85 -2.89 3.19
C GLY A 34 4.23 -3.46 3.48
N SER A 35 4.91 -4.01 2.48
CA SER A 35 6.28 -4.52 2.64
C SER A 35 7.28 -3.42 3.00
N THR A 36 7.14 -2.24 2.38
CA THR A 36 7.98 -1.07 2.68
C THR A 36 7.78 -0.62 4.13
N ALA A 37 6.52 -0.45 4.55
CA ALA A 37 6.20 -0.07 5.92
C ALA A 37 6.69 -1.12 6.94
N ALA A 38 6.50 -2.42 6.65
CA ALA A 38 6.94 -3.50 7.53
C ALA A 38 8.47 -3.59 7.64
N ALA A 39 9.18 -3.43 6.52
CA ALA A 39 10.65 -3.43 6.51
C ALA A 39 11.22 -2.24 7.30
N LEU A 40 10.65 -1.05 7.11
CA LEU A 40 11.08 0.15 7.83
C LEU A 40 10.72 0.09 9.32
N TYR A 41 9.56 -0.46 9.67
CA TYR A 41 9.19 -0.69 11.07
C TYR A 41 10.23 -1.56 11.78
N ARG A 42 10.57 -2.72 11.20
CA ARG A 42 11.60 -3.63 11.74
C ARG A 42 12.97 -2.97 11.84
N GLY A 43 13.33 -2.13 10.87
CA GLY A 43 14.60 -1.40 10.86
C GLY A 43 14.66 -0.27 11.89
N ASN A 44 13.54 0.39 12.17
CA ASN A 44 13.43 1.49 13.13
C ASN A 44 13.18 1.00 14.57
N LEU A 45 12.74 -0.24 14.76
CA LEU A 45 12.50 -0.78 16.08
C LEU A 45 13.85 -1.11 16.76
N PRO A 46 14.16 -0.47 17.90
CA PRO A 46 15.42 -0.72 18.60
C PRO A 46 15.47 -2.13 19.17
N VAL A 47 16.63 -2.52 19.66
CA VAL A 47 16.76 -3.76 20.43
C VAL A 47 15.93 -3.62 21.71
N LEU A 48 14.99 -4.54 21.89
CA LEU A 48 14.09 -4.59 23.04
C LEU A 48 14.74 -5.45 24.13
N ASP A 49 14.70 -4.95 25.37
CA ASP A 49 15.11 -5.73 26.55
C ASP A 49 13.96 -6.63 27.01
N LEU A 50 13.66 -7.63 26.18
CA LEU A 50 12.59 -8.63 26.37
C LEU A 50 13.14 -10.03 26.13
N ASP A 51 12.40 -11.05 26.56
CA ASP A 51 12.70 -12.42 26.19
C ASP A 51 12.56 -12.61 24.66
N GLY A 52 13.35 -13.54 24.10
CA GLY A 52 13.45 -13.74 22.66
C GLY A 52 12.10 -13.88 21.93
N PRO A 53 11.14 -14.67 22.44
CA PRO A 53 9.80 -14.78 21.85
C PRO A 53 9.02 -13.46 21.82
N SER A 54 8.97 -12.71 22.92
CA SER A 54 8.25 -11.43 22.98
C SER A 54 8.91 -10.36 22.11
N ALA A 55 10.24 -10.32 22.07
CA ALA A 55 10.98 -9.43 21.19
C ALA A 55 10.74 -9.76 19.70
N ALA A 56 10.64 -11.05 19.35
CA ALA A 56 10.32 -11.47 17.99
C ALA A 56 8.87 -11.10 17.61
N ALA A 57 7.89 -11.35 18.49
CA ALA A 57 6.50 -10.96 18.26
C ALA A 57 6.36 -9.44 18.06
N ALA A 58 6.96 -8.63 18.94
CA ALA A 58 6.94 -7.18 18.80
C ALA A 58 7.60 -6.68 17.49
N ARG A 59 8.57 -7.42 16.95
CA ARG A 59 9.20 -7.12 15.65
C ARG A 59 8.32 -7.46 14.45
N ASP A 60 7.41 -8.41 14.55
CA ASP A 60 6.57 -8.82 13.43
C ASP A 60 5.61 -7.72 13.01
N SER A 61 4.98 -7.04 13.98
CA SER A 61 4.13 -5.88 13.72
C SER A 61 3.91 -5.02 14.97
N VAL A 62 3.46 -3.78 14.76
CA VAL A 62 2.99 -2.90 15.85
C VAL A 62 1.78 -3.47 16.59
N GLY A 63 0.94 -4.28 15.90
CA GLY A 63 -0.20 -4.95 16.53
C GLY A 63 0.24 -6.04 17.52
N GLU A 64 1.24 -6.84 17.14
CA GLU A 64 1.84 -7.82 18.04
C GLU A 64 2.63 -7.16 19.19
N ALA A 65 3.27 -6.01 18.92
CA ALA A 65 3.89 -5.22 19.99
C ALA A 65 2.84 -4.72 20.99
N ALA A 66 1.66 -4.28 20.52
CA ALA A 66 0.55 -3.88 21.39
C ALA A 66 0.02 -5.06 22.22
N HIS A 67 -0.20 -6.21 21.59
CA HIS A 67 -0.64 -7.41 22.30
C HIS A 67 0.38 -7.87 23.35
N THR A 68 1.67 -7.80 23.02
CA THR A 68 2.77 -8.10 23.94
C THR A 68 2.84 -7.09 25.10
N ALA A 69 2.65 -5.80 24.81
CA ALA A 69 2.63 -4.73 25.80
C ALA A 69 1.49 -4.91 26.82
N GLU A 70 0.30 -5.27 26.34
CA GLU A 70 -0.85 -5.58 27.19
C GLU A 70 -0.56 -6.75 28.14
N ARG A 71 0.10 -7.81 27.64
CA ARG A 71 0.47 -8.98 28.44
C ARG A 71 1.55 -8.68 29.48
N LEU A 72 2.54 -7.85 29.14
CA LEU A 72 3.60 -7.45 30.08
C LEU A 72 3.05 -6.53 31.18
N GLY A 73 2.17 -5.60 30.80
CA GLY A 73 1.58 -4.62 31.71
C GLY A 73 2.60 -3.66 32.34
N GLY A 74 2.10 -2.79 33.20
CA GLY A 74 2.92 -1.83 33.96
C GLY A 74 3.76 -0.89 33.08
N ALA A 75 4.87 -0.41 33.63
CA ALA A 75 5.76 0.53 32.96
C ALA A 75 6.46 -0.09 31.73
N VAL A 76 6.75 -1.39 31.76
CA VAL A 76 7.44 -2.09 30.66
C VAL A 76 6.54 -2.19 29.43
N GLY A 77 5.27 -2.57 29.61
CA GLY A 77 4.30 -2.59 28.52
C GLY A 77 4.09 -1.21 27.90
N GLN A 78 3.98 -0.15 28.72
CA GLN A 78 3.85 1.23 28.23
C GLN A 78 5.08 1.67 27.41
N ALA A 79 6.29 1.40 27.91
CA ALA A 79 7.51 1.71 27.18
C ALA A 79 7.61 0.94 25.84
N LEU A 80 7.14 -0.30 25.80
CA LEU A 80 7.12 -1.11 24.57
C LEU A 80 6.17 -0.50 23.53
N ILE A 81 4.92 -0.19 23.89
CA ILE A 81 3.97 0.36 22.93
C ILE A 81 4.42 1.75 22.45
N ASP A 82 4.93 2.61 23.32
CA ASP A 82 5.44 3.93 22.92
C ASP A 82 6.58 3.81 21.91
N THR A 83 7.52 2.90 22.16
CA THR A 83 8.65 2.62 21.28
C THR A 83 8.17 2.07 19.93
N ALA A 84 7.26 1.10 19.95
CA ALA A 84 6.72 0.48 18.74
C ALA A 84 5.89 1.47 17.90
N SER A 85 5.05 2.28 18.54
CA SER A 85 4.27 3.33 17.89
C SER A 85 5.18 4.37 17.24
N HIS A 86 6.26 4.79 17.92
CA HIS A 86 7.23 5.70 17.34
C HIS A 86 7.93 5.10 16.10
N ALA A 87 8.41 3.86 16.20
CA ALA A 87 9.01 3.14 15.07
C ALA A 87 8.04 2.99 13.88
N TYR A 88 6.76 2.73 14.17
CA TYR A 88 5.70 2.63 13.17
C TYR A 88 5.42 3.96 12.48
N THR A 89 5.35 5.07 13.22
CA THR A 89 5.21 6.41 12.64
C THR A 89 6.38 6.73 11.70
N LEU A 90 7.61 6.45 12.11
CA LEU A 90 8.80 6.63 11.27
C LEU A 90 8.76 5.75 10.00
N ALA A 91 8.11 4.59 10.07
CA ALA A 91 7.98 3.68 8.94
C ALA A 91 6.85 4.05 7.97
N ILE A 92 5.72 4.57 8.47
CA ILE A 92 4.53 4.80 7.65
C ILE A 92 4.64 6.08 6.81
N THR A 93 5.34 7.11 7.29
CA THR A 93 5.54 8.37 6.56
C THR A 93 6.22 8.15 5.19
N PRO A 94 7.39 7.49 5.09
CA PRO A 94 8.01 7.22 3.79
C PRO A 94 7.18 6.27 2.91
N ALA A 95 6.41 5.35 3.49
CA ALA A 95 5.48 4.52 2.72
C ALA A 95 4.38 5.37 2.05
N PHE A 96 3.83 6.37 2.75
CA PHE A 96 2.89 7.32 2.15
C PHE A 96 3.54 8.22 1.10
N LEU A 97 4.79 8.65 1.30
CA LEU A 97 5.52 9.41 0.28
C LEU A 97 5.73 8.58 -0.99
N LEU A 98 6.03 7.29 -0.86
CA LEU A 98 6.10 6.36 -1.98
C LEU A 98 4.75 6.24 -2.70
N ALA A 99 3.65 6.07 -1.95
CA ALA A 99 2.31 6.03 -2.52
C ALA A 99 1.97 7.32 -3.29
N ALA A 100 2.28 8.49 -2.72
CA ALA A 100 2.09 9.78 -3.37
C ALA A 100 2.93 9.91 -4.65
N ALA A 101 4.18 9.47 -4.62
CA ALA A 101 5.06 9.48 -5.80
C ALA A 101 4.51 8.58 -6.93
N LEU A 102 3.99 7.39 -6.59
CA LEU A 102 3.34 6.48 -7.54
C LEU A 102 2.10 7.12 -8.16
N ALA A 103 1.27 7.80 -7.35
CA ALA A 103 0.08 8.50 -7.85
C ALA A 103 0.44 9.65 -8.81
N VAL A 104 1.47 10.45 -8.48
CA VAL A 104 1.98 11.51 -9.35
C VAL A 104 2.55 10.94 -10.66
N ALA A 105 3.29 9.83 -10.58
CA ALA A 105 3.82 9.16 -11.77
C ALA A 105 2.70 8.65 -12.69
N ALA A 106 1.65 8.05 -12.12
CA ALA A 106 0.47 7.63 -12.88
C ALA A 106 -0.21 8.83 -13.55
N ALA A 107 -0.45 9.92 -12.81
CA ALA A 107 -1.05 11.14 -13.35
C ALA A 107 -0.21 11.75 -14.48
N ALA A 108 1.11 11.82 -14.32
CA ALA A 108 2.03 12.31 -15.35
C ALA A 108 2.03 11.42 -16.60
N THR A 109 1.98 10.10 -16.42
CA THR A 109 1.90 9.13 -17.52
C THR A 109 0.60 9.30 -18.29
N THR A 110 -0.54 9.38 -17.59
CA THR A 110 -1.84 9.64 -18.20
C THR A 110 -1.86 10.98 -18.95
N TRP A 111 -1.33 12.04 -18.34
CA TRP A 111 -1.22 13.36 -18.97
C TRP A 111 -0.37 13.36 -20.24
N ALA A 112 0.73 12.60 -20.26
CA ALA A 112 1.63 12.52 -21.40
C ALA A 112 1.08 11.66 -22.55
N LEU A 113 0.30 10.63 -22.23
CA LEU A 113 -0.20 9.65 -23.22
C LEU A 113 -1.56 10.02 -23.83
N ILE A 114 -2.41 10.80 -23.13
CA ILE A 114 -3.71 11.19 -23.68
C ILE A 114 -3.52 12.26 -24.78
N PRO A 115 -3.95 12.00 -26.03
CA PRO A 115 -3.91 12.98 -27.12
C PRO A 115 -4.83 14.17 -26.83
N ARG A 116 -4.37 15.39 -27.14
CA ARG A 116 -5.09 16.65 -26.86
C ARG A 116 -6.28 16.91 -27.79
N ASP A 117 -6.45 16.07 -28.80
CA ASP A 117 -7.40 16.16 -29.90
C ASP A 117 -8.55 15.14 -29.78
N LEU A 118 -8.77 14.55 -28.60
CA LEU A 118 -10.00 13.83 -28.30
C LEU A 118 -11.20 14.78 -28.41
N GLN A 119 -11.86 14.79 -29.57
CA GLN A 119 -13.19 15.37 -29.69
C GLN A 119 -14.19 14.40 -29.07
N PRO A 120 -14.89 14.78 -27.98
CA PRO A 120 -16.04 14.02 -27.53
C PRO A 120 -17.04 14.01 -28.70
N THR A 121 -17.26 12.85 -29.32
CA THR A 121 -18.33 12.72 -30.30
C THR A 121 -19.65 12.81 -29.55
N GLU A 122 -20.13 14.03 -29.30
CA GLU A 122 -21.54 14.31 -29.08
C GLU A 122 -22.26 14.00 -30.40
N ASN A 123 -22.69 12.75 -30.57
CA ASN A 123 -23.69 12.39 -31.54
C ASN A 123 -24.50 11.21 -30.99
N HIS A 124 -25.65 11.59 -30.43
CA HIS A 124 -26.92 10.85 -30.29
C HIS A 124 -26.91 9.35 -29.99
#